data_AF-A0A3B0TDS2-F1
#
_entry.id   AF-A0A3B0TDS2-F1
#
_cell.length_a   1.000
_cell.length_b   1.000
_cell.length_c   1.000
_cell.angle_alpha   90.00
_cell.angle_beta   90.00
_cell.angle_gamma   90.00
#
_symmetry.space_group_name_H-M   'P 1'
#
loop_
_entity.id
_entity.type
_entity.pdbx_description
1 polymer ?
#
loop_
_entity_poly.entity_id
_entity_poly.type
_entity_poly.pdbx_seq_one_letter_code
_entity_poly.pdbx_strand_id
1 'polypeptide(L)'
;MRMTARIVVVLSLLMLQACAAELARNPVPQALAGEAQVANMPQVRYWGDALAPNHETLISEIVEQIKASRPELRKRGKMTTFQYLAISGGGGDGAFGAGLLVGWSAAGTRAGVRDRHRR
;
A
#
# COMPACT_ATOMS: atom_id res chain seq x y z
N MET A 1 -31.06 -32.90 -17.90
CA MET A 1 -30.53 -31.64 -18.45
C MET A 1 -30.95 -30.37 -17.71
N ARG A 2 -32.24 -30.11 -17.47
CA ARG A 2 -32.68 -28.89 -16.74
C ARG A 2 -32.24 -28.84 -15.27
N MET A 3 -32.22 -29.98 -14.58
CA MET A 3 -31.84 -30.08 -13.16
C MET A 3 -30.33 -29.93 -12.95
N THR A 4 -29.52 -30.56 -13.82
CA THR A 4 -28.06 -30.43 -13.80
C THR A 4 -27.58 -29.01 -14.09
N ALA A 5 -28.20 -28.32 -15.06
CA ALA A 5 -27.90 -26.92 -15.33
C ALA A 5 -28.20 -25.99 -14.14
N ARG A 6 -29.30 -26.23 -13.41
CA ARG A 6 -29.63 -25.47 -12.20
C ARG A 6 -28.62 -25.69 -11.08
N ILE A 7 -28.16 -26.93 -10.88
CA ILE A 7 -27.14 -27.26 -9.87
C ILE A 7 -25.82 -26.57 -10.20
N VAL A 8 -25.38 -26.59 -11.46
CA VAL A 8 -24.16 -25.91 -11.90
C VAL A 8 -24.26 -24.40 -11.67
N VAL A 9 -25.38 -23.77 -12.05
CA VAL A 9 -25.59 -22.33 -11.82
C VAL A 9 -25.56 -21.97 -10.34
N VAL A 10 -26.20 -22.77 -9.47
CA VAL A 10 -26.19 -22.55 -8.01
C VAL A 10 -24.78 -22.71 -7.43
N LEU A 11 -24.04 -23.74 -7.85
CA LEU A 11 -22.64 -23.93 -7.41
C LEU A 11 -21.72 -22.81 -7.89
N SER A 12 -21.89 -22.32 -9.11
CA SER A 12 -21.15 -21.16 -9.62
C SER A 12 -21.45 -19.91 -8.80
N LEU A 13 -22.72 -19.64 -8.49
CA LEU A 13 -23.13 -18.48 -7.67
C LEU A 13 -22.59 -18.56 -6.24
N LEU A 14 -22.50 -19.76 -5.65
CA LEU A 14 -21.91 -19.97 -4.32
C LEU A 14 -20.39 -19.70 -4.32
N MET A 15 -19.68 -20.09 -5.38
CA MET A 15 -18.23 -19.85 -5.50
C MET A 15 -17.88 -18.37 -5.67
N LEU A 16 -18.79 -17.52 -6.16
CA LEU A 16 -18.57 -16.07 -6.27
C LEU A 16 -18.50 -15.37 -4.90
N GLN A 17 -19.08 -15.93 -3.84
CA GLN A 17 -19.08 -15.34 -2.49
C GLN A 17 -17.76 -15.55 -1.74
N ALA A 18 -16.87 -16.42 -2.22
CA ALA A 18 -15.63 -16.77 -1.54
C ALA A 18 -14.58 -15.64 -1.52
N CYS A 19 -14.63 -14.70 -2.46
CA CYS A 19 -13.65 -13.60 -2.53
C CYS A 19 -14.00 -12.39 -1.64
N ALA A 20 -15.21 -12.33 -1.08
CA ALA A 20 -15.69 -11.22 -0.26
C ALA A 20 -15.92 -11.60 1.21
N ALA A 21 -15.47 -12.79 1.63
CA ALA A 21 -15.60 -13.22 3.01
C ALA A 21 -14.81 -12.26 3.92
N GLU A 22 -15.54 -11.52 4.75
CA GLU A 22 -14.97 -10.59 5.71
C GLU A 22 -14.11 -11.37 6.71
N LEU A 23 -12.81 -11.08 6.72
CA LEU A 23 -11.91 -11.68 7.68
C LEU A 23 -12.24 -11.06 9.05
N ALA A 24 -12.69 -11.87 10.01
CA ALA A 24 -12.92 -11.40 11.37
C ALA A 24 -11.58 -10.90 11.95
N ARG A 25 -11.45 -9.57 12.06
CA ARG A 25 -10.29 -8.93 12.66
C ARG A 25 -10.55 -8.76 14.15
N ASN A 26 -9.50 -8.85 14.94
CA ASN A 26 -9.55 -8.50 16.35
C ASN A 26 -8.91 -7.11 16.51
N PRO A 27 -9.66 -6.01 16.29
CA PRO A 27 -9.10 -4.67 16.36
C PRO A 27 -8.69 -4.34 17.79
N VAL A 28 -7.80 -3.36 17.92
CA VAL A 28 -7.48 -2.77 19.22
C VAL A 28 -8.76 -2.17 19.82
N PRO A 29 -9.05 -2.39 21.11
CA PRO A 29 -10.16 -1.72 21.78
C PRO A 29 -10.10 -0.20 21.59
N GLN A 30 -11.26 0.44 21.38
CA GLN A 30 -11.32 1.87 21.01
C GLN A 30 -10.57 2.78 21.98
N ALA A 31 -10.61 2.48 23.29
CA ALA A 31 -9.88 3.23 24.30
C ALA A 31 -8.35 3.22 24.10
N LEU A 32 -7.80 2.14 23.54
CA LEU A 32 -6.37 1.96 23.28
C LEU A 32 -5.98 2.33 21.85
N ALA A 33 -6.93 2.76 21.01
CA ALA A 33 -6.67 3.03 19.59
C ALA A 33 -5.66 4.17 19.38
N GLY A 34 -5.57 5.14 20.29
CA GLY A 34 -4.55 6.20 20.25
C GLY A 34 -3.17 5.78 20.73
N GLU A 35 -3.08 4.69 21.51
CA GLU A 35 -1.84 4.21 22.12
C GLU A 35 -1.19 3.08 21.33
N ALA A 36 -1.95 2.40 20.46
CA ALA A 36 -1.44 1.27 19.69
C ALA A 36 -0.29 1.67 18.74
N GLN A 37 0.81 0.93 18.83
CA GLN A 37 2.01 1.09 18.02
C GLN A 37 2.37 -0.20 17.28
N VAL A 38 3.07 -0.06 16.16
CA VAL A 38 3.64 -1.20 15.43
C VAL A 38 4.92 -1.62 16.14
N ALA A 39 5.03 -2.92 16.45
CA ALA A 39 6.20 -3.45 17.14
C ALA A 39 7.49 -3.11 16.37
N ASN A 40 8.51 -2.60 17.08
CA ASN A 40 9.80 -2.15 16.54
C ASN A 40 9.70 -1.02 15.50
N MET A 41 8.54 -0.36 15.37
CA MET A 41 8.32 0.76 14.45
C MET A 41 7.52 1.86 15.14
N PRO A 42 8.10 2.53 16.16
CA PRO A 42 7.44 3.66 16.79
C PRO A 42 7.24 4.80 15.78
N GLN A 43 6.25 5.66 16.02
CA GLN A 43 6.00 6.88 15.23
C GLN A 43 5.60 6.66 13.76
N VAL A 44 5.30 5.43 13.33
CA VAL A 44 4.82 5.16 11.95
C VAL A 44 3.30 5.18 11.82
N ARG A 45 2.57 5.23 12.94
CA ARG A 45 1.10 5.22 12.99
C ARG A 45 0.60 6.54 13.59
N TYR A 46 -0.18 7.27 12.81
CA TYR A 46 -0.85 8.51 13.20
C TYR A 46 -2.13 8.66 12.38
N TRP A 47 -3.03 9.54 12.83
CA TRP A 47 -4.28 9.83 12.13
C TRP A 47 -4.02 10.70 10.90
N GLY A 48 -4.71 10.43 9.78
CA GLY A 48 -4.48 11.15 8.53
C GLY A 48 -4.96 12.61 8.52
N ASP A 49 -5.84 12.95 9.46
CA ASP A 49 -6.36 14.29 9.75
C ASP A 49 -5.56 15.02 10.84
N ALA A 50 -4.52 14.40 11.40
CA ALA A 50 -3.63 14.99 12.37
C ALA A 50 -2.19 15.04 11.86
N LEU A 51 -1.46 16.07 12.28
CA LEU A 51 -0.03 16.14 12.00
C LEU A 51 0.71 15.09 12.86
N ALA A 52 1.62 14.34 12.24
CA ALA A 52 2.43 13.38 12.97
C ALA A 52 3.26 14.10 14.05
N PRO A 53 3.42 13.52 15.26
CA PRO A 53 4.22 14.14 16.33
C PRO A 53 5.66 14.44 15.89
N ASN A 54 6.21 13.63 14.99
CA ASN A 54 7.56 13.71 14.45
C ASN A 54 7.61 14.26 13.00
N HIS A 55 6.64 15.07 12.58
CA HIS A 55 6.54 15.54 11.20
C HIS A 55 7.80 16.31 10.72
N GLU A 56 8.43 17.13 11.58
CA GLU A 56 9.64 17.88 11.21
C GLU A 56 10.81 16.94 10.86
N THR A 57 11.05 15.93 11.72
CA THR A 57 12.10 14.93 11.47
C THR A 57 11.75 14.11 10.24
N LEU A 58 10.49 13.68 10.08
CA LEU A 58 10.04 12.92 8.92
C LEU A 58 10.27 13.68 7.60
N ILE A 59 9.91 14.96 7.57
CA ILE A 59 10.08 15.81 6.37
C ILE A 59 11.58 15.99 6.07
N SER A 60 12.40 16.29 7.08
CA SER A 60 13.85 16.47 6.87
C SER A 60 14.52 15.19 6.37
N GLU A 61 14.17 14.02 6.91
CA GLU A 61 14.66 12.72 6.46
C GLU A 61 14.29 12.44 5.00
N ILE A 62 13.03 12.69 4.61
CA ILE A 62 12.57 12.55 3.22
C ILE A 62 13.38 13.45 2.28
N VAL A 63 13.60 14.71 2.68
CA VAL A 63 14.38 15.68 1.89
C VAL A 63 15.83 15.20 1.71
N GLU A 64 16.48 14.75 2.78
CA GLU A 64 17.85 14.23 2.70
C GLU A 64 17.94 12.96 1.86
N GLN A 65 16.98 12.04 1.98
CA GLN A 65 16.90 10.84 1.15
C GLN A 65 16.72 11.18 -0.34
N ILE A 66 15.90 12.18 -0.67
CA ILE A 66 15.73 12.65 -2.05
C ILE A 66 17.04 13.25 -2.56
N LYS A 67 17.70 14.13 -1.78
CA LYS A 67 18.99 14.73 -2.17
C LYS A 67 20.06 13.66 -2.43
N ALA A 68 20.12 12.63 -1.60
CA ALA A 68 21.09 11.53 -1.72
C ALA A 68 20.78 10.61 -2.91
N SER A 69 19.51 10.28 -3.14
CA SER A 69 19.10 9.32 -4.18
C SER A 69 18.96 9.93 -5.58
N ARG A 70 18.82 11.26 -5.68
CA ARG A 70 18.54 11.99 -6.93
C ARG A 70 19.44 13.21 -7.12
N PRO A 71 20.77 13.02 -7.30
CA PRO A 71 21.70 14.14 -7.48
C PRO A 71 21.39 15.00 -8.72
N GLU A 72 20.65 14.47 -9.70
CA GLU A 72 20.16 15.20 -10.87
C GLU A 72 19.24 16.37 -10.52
N LEU A 73 18.53 16.32 -9.38
CA LEU A 73 17.67 17.42 -8.92
C LEU A 73 18.46 18.68 -8.57
N ARG A 74 19.77 18.56 -8.32
CA ARG A 74 20.66 19.70 -8.04
C ARG A 74 21.16 20.37 -9.32
N LYS A 75 20.94 19.78 -10.50
CA LYS A 75 21.40 20.34 -11.78
C LYS A 75 20.43 21.42 -12.25
N ARG A 76 20.87 22.67 -12.10
CA ARG A 76 20.13 23.87 -12.51
C ARG A 76 19.80 23.81 -14.02
N GLY A 77 18.55 24.08 -14.38
CA GLY A 77 18.09 24.12 -15.77
C GLY A 77 17.61 22.78 -16.36
N LYS A 78 17.58 21.68 -15.58
CA LYS A 78 17.07 20.39 -16.04
C LYS A 78 15.75 20.03 -15.34
N MET A 79 14.67 19.94 -16.12
CA MET A 79 13.39 19.42 -15.62
C MET A 79 13.56 17.93 -15.31
N THR A 80 13.30 17.52 -14.08
CA THR A 80 13.40 16.11 -13.67
C THR A 80 12.00 15.51 -13.61
N THR A 81 11.77 14.40 -14.30
CA THR A 81 10.50 13.68 -14.26
C THR A 81 10.35 12.93 -12.95
N PHE A 82 9.22 13.13 -12.27
CA PHE A 82 8.83 12.33 -11.12
C PHE A 82 7.77 11.31 -11.53
N GLN A 83 7.92 10.07 -11.06
CA GLN A 83 6.90 9.04 -11.17
C GLN A 83 6.28 8.85 -9.79
N TYR A 84 4.98 9.05 -9.68
CA TYR A 84 4.22 8.89 -8.46
C TYR A 84 3.27 7.70 -8.60
N LEU A 85 3.17 6.89 -7.55
CA LEU A 85 2.16 5.87 -7.41
C LEU A 85 1.21 6.31 -6.31
N ALA A 86 0.00 6.70 -6.68
CA ALA A 86 -1.08 7.00 -5.75
C ALA A 86 -1.98 5.77 -5.61
N ILE A 87 -2.15 5.29 -4.38
CA ILE A 87 -3.02 4.17 -4.05
C ILE A 87 -4.06 4.71 -3.06
N SER A 88 -5.34 4.52 -3.38
CA SER A 88 -6.42 4.91 -2.48
C SER A 88 -6.32 4.11 -1.18
N GLY A 89 -6.51 4.78 -0.04
CA GLY A 89 -6.55 4.11 1.25
C GLY A 89 -7.73 3.15 1.36
N GLY A 90 -7.52 1.99 1.99
CA GLY A 90 -8.56 0.97 2.20
C GLY A 90 -8.92 0.73 3.66
N GLY A 91 -8.34 1.47 4.61
CA GLY A 91 -8.53 1.21 6.04
C GLY A 91 -8.16 -0.22 6.40
N GLY A 92 -9.08 -0.96 7.02
CA GLY A 92 -8.93 -2.41 7.24
C GLY A 92 -8.57 -3.15 5.96
N ASP A 93 -9.29 -2.91 4.86
CA ASP A 93 -9.13 -3.65 3.60
C ASP A 93 -7.90 -3.24 2.78
N GLY A 94 -7.08 -2.33 3.32
CA GLY A 94 -5.84 -1.87 2.69
C GLY A 94 -4.77 -2.94 2.45
N ALA A 95 -4.91 -4.14 3.04
CA ALA A 95 -3.99 -5.27 2.81
C ALA A 95 -3.89 -5.68 1.32
N PHE A 96 -4.92 -5.40 0.52
CA PHE A 96 -4.89 -5.59 -0.94
C PHE A 96 -3.73 -4.85 -1.62
N GLY A 97 -3.43 -3.62 -1.17
CA GLY A 97 -2.37 -2.79 -1.75
C GLY A 97 -0.98 -3.43 -1.65
N ALA A 98 -0.68 -4.08 -0.53
CA ALA A 98 0.61 -4.75 -0.34
C ALA A 98 0.80 -5.92 -1.33
N GLY A 99 -0.23 -6.77 -1.49
CA GLY A 99 -0.21 -7.88 -2.45
C GLY A 99 -0.06 -7.39 -3.90
N LEU A 100 -0.80 -6.35 -4.27
CA LEU A 100 -0.67 -5.69 -5.58
C LEU A 100 0.76 -5.22 -5.83
N LEU A 101 1.37 -4.53 -4.85
CA LEU A 101 2.75 -4.03 -4.98
C LEU A 101 3.76 -5.15 -5.15
N VAL A 102 3.59 -6.28 -4.43
CA VAL A 102 4.47 -7.45 -4.55
C VAL A 102 4.31 -8.11 -5.93
N GLY A 103 3.08 -8.40 -6.34
CA GLY A 103 2.78 -9.02 -7.63
C GLY A 103 3.25 -8.17 -8.81
N TRP A 104 3.03 -6.85 -8.74
CA TRP A 104 3.48 -5.92 -9.78
C TRP A 104 5.01 -5.84 -9.89
N SER A 105 5.70 -5.94 -8.73
CA SER A 105 7.16 -6.05 -8.70
C SER A 105 7.64 -7.37 -9.30
N ALA A 106 6.99 -8.50 -8.97
CA ALA A 106 7.31 -9.81 -9.53
C ALA A 106 7.08 -9.88 -11.05
N ALA A 107 6.07 -9.17 -11.56
CA ALA A 107 5.82 -9.04 -13.00
C ALA A 107 6.83 -8.14 -13.73
N GLY A 108 7.71 -7.43 -13.00
CA GLY A 108 8.73 -6.53 -13.58
C GLY A 108 8.17 -5.25 -14.20
N THR A 109 6.87 -4.97 -14.08
CA THR A 109 6.20 -3.85 -14.73
C THR A 109 5.84 -2.71 -13.78
N ARG A 110 6.29 -2.77 -12.53
CA ARG A 110 6.04 -1.71 -11.54
C ARG A 110 6.65 -0.39 -11.97
N ALA A 111 5.81 0.63 -12.15
CA ALA A 111 6.24 1.98 -12.48
C ALA A 111 7.26 2.50 -11.45
N GLY A 112 8.35 3.10 -11.94
CA GLY A 112 9.39 3.71 -11.12
C GLY A 112 10.52 2.78 -10.66
N VAL A 113 10.41 1.45 -10.84
CA VAL A 113 11.54 0.53 -10.62
C VAL A 113 12.43 0.59 -11.87
N ARG A 114 13.58 1.25 -11.78
CA ARG A 114 14.63 1.09 -12.80
C ARG A 114 15.16 -0.33 -12.67
N ASP A 115 15.01 -1.12 -13.73
CA ASP A 115 15.62 -2.44 -13.86
C ASP A 115 17.11 -2.33 -13.54
N ARG A 116 17.52 -2.83 -12.37
CA ARG A 116 18.93 -2.81 -11.93
C ARG A 116 19.74 -3.95 -12.55
N HIS A 117 19.11 -4.81 -13.36
CA HIS A 117 19.74 -6.00 -13.96
C HIS A 117 19.95 -5.92 -15.47
N ARG A 118 19.63 -4.78 -16.13
CA ARG A 118 20.13 -4.46 -17.48
C ARG A 118 21.34 -3.52 -17.43
N ARG A 119 22.48 -4.03 -16.96
CA ARG A 119 23.81 -3.47 -17.26
C ARG A 119 24.68 -4.55 -17.88
#